data_AF-V9Y0P5-F1
#
_entry.id   AF-V9Y0P5-F1
#
_cell.length_a   1.000
_cell.length_b   1.000
_cell.length_c   1.000
_cell.angle_alpha   90.00
_cell.angle_beta   90.00
_cell.angle_gamma   90.00
#
_symmetry.space_group_name_H-M   'P 1'
#
loop_
_entity.id
_entity.type
_entity.pdbx_description
1 polymer ?
#
loop_
_entity_poly.entity_id
_entity_poly.type
_entity_poly.pdbx_seq_one_letter_code
_entity_poly.pdbx_strand_id
1 'polypeptide(L)'
;MLYLLKLGPVPLSQGSTFVYLRISDTGEPASPVFEPDDALGMRALLEGVDAGEVRCEPALAGTGEALGVEVEAPPGAVLSSRAAIATFLAWGQRGLSGMGSDKALLFIEASTEFWEAKPWTHWDDSQPFEVAVSGPLTHAHTYEGCVFHTGDGRAGLALYFKPGALQVLMEMQARGQEQAANQLPAVAVTLDTSPAYAVEALEAAGRVPRLPMPLKTGPDGIGVPGPVEALVLVAALRAVARLSPEQQEVLSTVVADDAQMEVRVRAPVPRVRH
;
A
#
# COMPACT_ATOMS: atom_id res chain seq x y z
N MET A 1 17.17 -18.52 12.97
CA MET A 1 18.09 -18.10 11.89
C MET A 1 17.85 -16.63 11.57
N LEU A 2 18.87 -15.86 11.20
CA LEU A 2 18.75 -14.45 10.80
C LEU A 2 19.05 -14.28 9.31
N TYR A 3 18.31 -13.41 8.63
CA TYR A 3 18.48 -13.09 7.22
C TYR A 3 18.86 -11.62 7.03
N LEU A 4 19.93 -11.37 6.27
CA LEU A 4 20.38 -10.04 5.84
C LEU A 4 19.79 -9.72 4.47
N LEU A 5 19.10 -8.58 4.39
CA LEU A 5 18.46 -8.09 3.18
C LEU A 5 18.82 -6.63 2.94
N LYS A 6 18.57 -6.19 1.71
CA LYS A 6 18.83 -4.85 1.21
C LYS A 6 17.54 -4.29 0.61
N LEU A 7 17.34 -2.99 0.83
CA LEU A 7 16.38 -2.15 0.14
C LEU A 7 17.11 -0.96 -0.46
N GLY A 8 16.67 -0.54 -1.64
CA GLY A 8 17.12 0.68 -2.28
C GLY A 8 17.68 0.48 -3.69
N PRO A 9 18.20 1.54 -4.31
CA PRO A 9 18.55 2.82 -3.66
C PRO A 9 17.33 3.60 -3.15
N VAL A 10 17.40 4.07 -1.91
CA VAL A 10 16.39 4.92 -1.26
C VAL A 10 16.79 6.38 -1.47
N PRO A 11 15.96 7.21 -2.13
CA PRO A 11 16.31 8.59 -2.42
C PRO A 11 16.34 9.44 -1.14
N LEU A 12 17.36 10.28 -1.01
CA LEU A 12 17.48 11.26 0.06
C LEU A 12 17.36 12.68 -0.51
N SER A 13 17.28 13.68 0.35
CA SER A 13 17.34 15.09 -0.08
C SER A 13 18.65 15.41 -0.82
N GLN A 14 19.73 14.69 -0.51
CA GLN A 14 21.00 14.71 -1.22
C GLN A 14 21.47 13.27 -1.47
N GLY A 15 21.42 12.84 -2.73
CA GLY A 15 21.86 11.51 -3.17
C GLY A 15 20.88 10.38 -2.82
N SER A 16 21.42 9.19 -2.57
CA SER A 16 20.67 8.00 -2.21
C SER A 16 21.46 7.15 -1.23
N THR A 17 20.77 6.33 -0.46
CA THR A 17 21.37 5.34 0.44
C THR A 17 20.76 3.97 0.22
N PHE A 18 21.35 2.93 0.80
CA PHE A 18 20.73 1.62 0.91
C PHE A 18 20.31 1.38 2.36
N VAL A 19 19.23 0.62 2.52
CA VAL A 19 18.74 0.21 3.83
C VAL A 19 18.96 -1.28 3.97
N TYR A 20 19.75 -1.66 4.96
CA TYR A 20 20.08 -3.04 5.27
C TYR A 20 19.21 -3.50 6.43
N LEU A 21 18.63 -4.67 6.28
CA LEU A 21 17.70 -5.27 7.23
C LEU A 21 18.27 -6.57 7.76
N ARG A 22 18.12 -6.79 9.06
CA ARG A 22 18.32 -8.09 9.69
C ARG A 22 16.99 -8.56 10.24
N ILE A 23 16.48 -9.67 9.72
CA ILE A 23 15.15 -10.18 10.06
C ILE A 23 15.28 -11.66 10.46
N SER A 24 14.63 -12.07 11.54
CA SER A 24 14.56 -13.49 11.91
C SER A 24 13.77 -14.31 10.91
N ASP A 25 13.97 -15.63 10.89
CA ASP A 25 13.12 -16.58 10.16
C ASP A 25 11.62 -16.46 10.49
N THR A 26 11.27 -16.01 11.69
CA THR A 26 9.89 -15.68 12.10
C THR A 26 9.37 -14.34 11.57
N GLY A 27 10.21 -13.56 10.89
CA GLY A 27 9.84 -12.25 10.33
C GLY A 27 10.04 -11.08 11.30
N GLU A 28 10.69 -11.25 12.44
CA GLU A 28 10.94 -10.17 13.40
C GLU A 28 12.15 -9.33 12.96
N PRO A 29 11.98 -8.02 12.64
CA PRO A 29 13.09 -7.19 12.20
C PRO A 29 13.85 -6.58 13.38
N ALA A 30 15.18 -6.54 13.27
CA ALA A 30 16.02 -5.63 14.05
C ALA A 30 15.97 -4.21 13.47
N SER A 31 16.59 -3.25 14.18
CA SER A 31 16.74 -1.88 13.69
C SER A 31 17.41 -1.83 12.32
N PRO A 32 16.82 -1.17 11.31
CA PRO A 32 17.44 -1.00 10.01
C PRO A 32 18.73 -0.19 10.08
N VAL A 33 19.69 -0.52 9.20
CA VAL A 33 20.95 0.21 9.04
C VAL A 33 20.95 0.94 7.69
N PHE A 34 21.40 2.19 7.66
CA PHE A 34 21.44 3.03 6.47
C PHE A 34 22.89 3.28 6.07
N GLU A 35 23.35 2.67 4.97
CA GLU A 35 24.74 2.74 4.54
C GLU A 35 24.85 2.89 3.01
N PRO A 36 25.92 3.52 2.50
CA PRO A 36 26.06 3.79 1.07
C PRO A 36 26.51 2.57 0.25
N ASP A 37 27.05 1.53 0.89
CA ASP A 37 27.55 0.32 0.24
C ASP A 37 27.31 -0.95 1.06
N ASP A 38 27.35 -2.10 0.37
CA ASP A 38 26.98 -3.40 0.94
C ASP A 38 27.94 -3.85 2.04
N ALA A 39 29.23 -3.51 1.93
CA ALA A 39 30.23 -3.97 2.87
C ALA A 39 30.09 -3.26 4.23
N LEU A 40 29.78 -1.96 4.23
CA LEU A 40 29.45 -1.23 5.46
C LEU A 40 28.13 -1.73 6.07
N GLY A 41 27.08 -1.84 5.24
CA GLY A 41 25.77 -2.30 5.69
C GLY A 41 25.79 -3.68 6.34
N MET A 42 26.42 -4.66 5.69
CA MET A 42 26.50 -6.03 6.23
C MET A 42 27.36 -6.10 7.50
N ARG A 43 28.49 -5.38 7.58
CA ARG A 43 29.32 -5.37 8.80
C ARG A 43 28.55 -4.83 9.99
N ALA A 44 27.79 -3.74 9.80
CA ALA A 44 26.96 -3.17 10.84
C ALA A 44 25.85 -4.15 11.29
N LEU A 45 25.20 -4.86 10.35
CA LEU A 45 24.20 -5.87 10.72
C LEU A 45 24.79 -7.11 11.42
N LEU A 46 26.06 -7.42 11.20
CA LEU A 46 26.76 -8.54 11.83
C LEU A 46 27.34 -8.20 13.21
N GLU A 47 27.28 -6.93 13.65
CA GLU A 47 27.79 -6.55 14.97
C GLU A 47 27.06 -7.33 16.08
N GLY A 48 27.83 -8.08 16.86
CA GLY A 48 27.33 -8.89 17.98
C GLY A 48 26.63 -10.20 17.57
N VAL A 49 26.77 -10.67 16.33
CA VAL A 49 26.13 -11.88 15.82
C VAL A 49 27.17 -12.82 15.19
N ASP A 50 27.02 -14.13 15.41
CA ASP A 50 27.86 -15.14 14.75
C ASP A 50 27.44 -15.31 13.28
N ALA A 51 28.40 -15.30 12.36
CA ALA A 51 28.18 -15.51 10.94
C ALA A 51 27.49 -16.86 10.64
N GLY A 52 27.70 -17.89 11.47
CA GLY A 52 27.04 -19.19 11.31
C GLY A 52 25.51 -19.14 11.48
N GLU A 53 25.00 -18.16 12.23
CA GLU A 53 23.57 -17.95 12.53
C GLU A 53 22.87 -17.01 11.54
N VAL A 54 23.59 -16.60 10.49
CA VAL A 54 23.17 -15.57 9.55
C VAL A 54 23.21 -16.12 8.13
N ARG A 55 22.23 -15.72 7.33
CA ARG A 55 22.17 -15.92 5.88
C ARG A 55 21.97 -14.59 5.20
N CYS A 56 22.43 -14.44 3.96
CA CYS A 56 22.19 -13.24 3.17
C CYS A 56 21.42 -13.56 1.89
N GLU A 57 20.62 -12.60 1.42
CA GLU A 57 19.90 -12.76 0.16
C GLU A 57 20.85 -12.79 -1.05
N PRO A 58 20.43 -13.34 -2.21
CA PRO A 58 21.29 -13.45 -3.39
C PRO A 58 21.92 -12.13 -3.86
N ALA A 59 21.22 -11.01 -3.69
CA ALA A 59 21.74 -9.70 -4.07
C ALA A 59 23.00 -9.27 -3.27
N LEU A 60 23.22 -9.88 -2.10
CA LEU A 60 24.35 -9.61 -1.21
C LEU A 60 25.47 -10.67 -1.32
N ALA A 61 25.35 -11.65 -2.23
CA ALA A 61 26.23 -12.82 -2.28
C ALA A 61 27.73 -12.50 -2.31
N GLY A 62 28.15 -11.54 -3.14
CA GLY A 62 29.57 -11.19 -3.26
C GLY A 62 30.16 -10.60 -1.97
N THR A 63 29.38 -9.77 -1.27
CA THR A 63 29.79 -9.20 0.03
C THR A 63 29.67 -10.22 1.16
N GLY A 64 28.64 -11.08 1.11
CA GLY A 64 28.43 -12.17 2.05
C GLY A 64 29.60 -13.15 2.07
N GLU A 65 30.08 -13.59 0.91
CA GLU A 65 31.24 -14.48 0.79
C GLU A 65 32.49 -13.88 1.46
N ALA A 66 32.77 -12.60 1.21
CA ALA A 66 33.90 -11.89 1.82
C ALA A 66 33.81 -11.75 3.34
N LEU A 67 32.60 -11.86 3.92
CA LEU A 67 32.32 -11.78 5.35
C LEU A 67 32.02 -13.15 5.98
N GLY A 68 32.13 -14.25 5.22
CA GLY A 68 31.85 -15.60 5.71
C GLY A 68 30.36 -15.90 5.95
N VAL A 69 29.46 -15.16 5.28
CA VAL A 69 28.01 -15.35 5.38
C VAL A 69 27.51 -16.13 4.18
N GLU A 70 26.80 -17.24 4.43
CA GLU A 70 26.21 -18.06 3.37
C GLU A 70 25.01 -17.38 2.72
N VAL A 71 24.81 -17.65 1.43
CA VAL A 71 23.66 -17.16 0.67
C VAL A 71 22.50 -18.13 0.79
N GLU A 72 21.32 -17.61 1.09
CA GLU A 72 20.09 -18.39 1.13
C GLU A 72 18.90 -17.52 0.68
N ALA A 73 17.97 -18.11 -0.08
CA ALA A 73 16.74 -17.41 -0.44
C ALA A 73 15.92 -17.12 0.83
N PRO A 74 15.53 -15.87 1.10
CA PRO A 74 14.78 -15.55 2.31
C PRO A 74 13.39 -16.23 2.34
N PRO A 75 12.94 -16.73 3.50
CA PRO A 75 11.60 -17.32 3.62
C PRO A 75 10.50 -16.26 3.50
N GLY A 76 9.27 -16.69 3.22
CA GLY A 76 8.13 -15.79 2.97
C GLY A 76 7.81 -14.82 4.12
N ALA A 77 8.04 -15.22 5.37
CA ALA A 77 7.86 -14.34 6.54
C ALA A 77 8.87 -13.17 6.51
N VAL A 78 10.14 -13.45 6.19
CA VAL A 78 11.19 -12.44 6.03
C VAL A 78 10.87 -11.49 4.88
N LEU A 79 10.43 -12.03 3.73
CA LEU A 79 10.05 -11.21 2.57
C LEU A 79 8.84 -10.32 2.87
N SER A 80 7.85 -10.83 3.62
CA SER A 80 6.69 -10.06 4.06
C SER A 80 7.09 -8.89 4.96
N SER A 81 7.98 -9.12 5.93
CA SER A 81 8.50 -8.06 6.79
C SER A 81 9.32 -7.04 6.02
N ARG A 82 10.13 -7.48 5.05
CA ARG A 82 10.84 -6.57 4.13
C ARG A 82 9.87 -5.68 3.35
N ALA A 83 8.79 -6.25 2.80
CA ALA A 83 7.79 -5.50 2.05
C ALA A 83 7.07 -4.45 2.92
N ALA A 84 6.75 -4.81 4.17
CA ALA A 84 6.15 -3.89 5.14
C ALA A 84 7.09 -2.72 5.48
N ILE A 85 8.37 -3.00 5.74
CA ILE A 85 9.39 -1.97 6.01
C ILE A 85 9.59 -1.08 4.78
N ALA A 86 9.68 -1.65 3.58
CA ALA A 86 9.83 -0.88 2.35
C ALA A 86 8.64 0.06 2.09
N THR A 87 7.43 -0.42 2.35
CA THR A 87 6.19 0.38 2.26
C THR A 87 6.22 1.52 3.28
N PHE A 88 6.57 1.24 4.54
CA PHE A 88 6.64 2.24 5.59
C PHE A 88 7.72 3.31 5.32
N LEU A 89 8.88 2.90 4.79
CA LEU A 89 9.93 3.83 4.36
C LEU A 89 9.44 4.75 3.23
N ALA A 90 8.77 4.19 2.22
CA ALA A 90 8.21 4.97 1.11
C ALA A 90 7.13 5.94 1.59
N TRP A 91 6.30 5.52 2.54
CA TRP A 91 5.32 6.39 3.21
C TRP A 91 6.00 7.53 3.97
N GLY A 92 7.10 7.26 4.69
CA GLY A 92 7.88 8.29 5.37
C GLY A 92 8.37 9.38 4.43
N GLN A 93 8.84 9.01 3.23
CA GLN A 93 9.28 9.96 2.19
C GLN A 93 8.14 10.80 1.60
N ARG A 94 6.89 10.36 1.78
CA ARG A 94 5.67 11.00 1.26
C ARG A 94 4.81 11.66 2.34
N GLY A 95 5.32 11.76 3.57
CA GLY A 95 4.60 12.39 4.69
C GLY A 95 3.50 11.53 5.31
N LEU A 96 3.45 10.23 5.01
CA LEU A 96 2.44 9.28 5.47
C LEU A 96 2.85 8.51 6.74
N SER A 97 3.99 8.82 7.35
CA SER A 97 4.53 8.11 8.52
C SER A 97 3.59 8.11 9.72
N GLY A 98 2.75 9.15 9.88
CA GLY A 98 1.79 9.28 10.97
C GLY A 98 0.66 8.23 10.97
N MET A 99 0.48 7.46 9.88
CA MET A 99 -0.55 6.41 9.84
C MET A 99 -0.18 5.15 10.63
N GLY A 100 1.11 4.92 10.91
CA GLY A 100 1.58 3.73 11.61
C GLY A 100 1.86 2.53 10.69
N SER A 101 2.72 1.62 11.18
CA SER A 101 3.15 0.41 10.47
C SER A 101 2.06 -0.68 10.43
N ASP A 102 1.17 -0.70 11.42
CA ASP A 102 -0.03 -1.56 11.46
C ASP A 102 -0.89 -1.33 10.21
N LYS A 103 -1.08 -0.07 9.82
CA LYS A 103 -1.88 0.28 8.64
C LYS A 103 -1.17 -0.08 7.35
N ALA A 104 0.15 0.03 7.29
CA ALA A 104 0.92 -0.41 6.13
C ALA A 104 0.62 -1.87 5.79
N LEU A 105 0.61 -2.75 6.79
CA LEU A 105 0.26 -4.16 6.61
C LEU A 105 -1.18 -4.34 6.08
N LEU A 106 -2.15 -3.67 6.70
CA LEU A 106 -3.55 -3.74 6.27
C LEU A 106 -3.76 -3.26 4.83
N PHE A 107 -3.08 -2.19 4.44
CA PHE A 107 -3.12 -1.68 3.07
C PHE A 107 -2.45 -2.62 2.07
N ILE A 108 -1.31 -3.22 2.41
CA ILE A 108 -0.64 -4.22 1.56
C ILE A 108 -1.58 -5.40 1.29
N GLU A 109 -2.21 -5.94 2.33
CA GLU A 109 -3.14 -7.07 2.19
C GLU A 109 -4.35 -6.70 1.34
N ALA A 110 -5.07 -5.63 1.70
CA ALA A 110 -6.27 -5.20 0.99
C ALA A 110 -5.98 -4.80 -0.47
N SER A 111 -4.80 -4.23 -0.73
CA SER A 111 -4.39 -3.85 -2.08
C SER A 111 -3.96 -5.05 -2.92
N THR A 112 -3.43 -6.10 -2.29
CA THR A 112 -3.17 -7.39 -2.95
C THR A 112 -4.48 -8.03 -3.39
N GLU A 113 -5.46 -8.13 -2.48
CA GLU A 113 -6.81 -8.64 -2.80
C GLU A 113 -7.46 -7.84 -3.95
N PHE A 114 -7.43 -6.51 -3.86
CA PHE A 114 -7.97 -5.61 -4.89
C PHE A 114 -7.27 -5.77 -6.25
N TRP A 115 -5.93 -5.86 -6.24
CA TRP A 115 -5.14 -5.98 -7.46
C TRP A 115 -5.37 -7.32 -8.17
N GLU A 116 -5.51 -8.41 -7.41
CA GLU A 116 -5.80 -9.74 -7.94
C GLU A 116 -7.21 -9.80 -8.54
N ALA A 117 -8.20 -9.18 -7.89
CA ALA A 117 -9.58 -9.12 -8.34
C ALA A 117 -9.79 -8.27 -9.59
N LYS A 118 -8.92 -7.29 -9.85
CA LYS A 118 -8.97 -6.38 -11.01
C LYS A 118 -10.37 -5.80 -11.27
N PRO A 119 -11.02 -5.16 -10.27
CA PRO A 119 -12.40 -4.67 -10.40
C PRO A 119 -12.57 -3.65 -11.53
N TRP A 120 -11.51 -2.94 -11.91
CA TRP A 120 -11.49 -2.02 -13.06
C TRP A 120 -11.70 -2.70 -14.42
N THR A 121 -11.70 -4.05 -14.48
CA THR A 121 -12.06 -4.81 -15.68
C THR A 121 -13.57 -4.96 -15.86
N HIS A 122 -14.36 -4.58 -14.86
CA HIS A 122 -15.82 -4.65 -14.87
C HIS A 122 -16.48 -3.26 -14.72
N TRP A 123 -15.85 -2.38 -13.94
CA TRP A 123 -16.31 -1.03 -13.70
C TRP A 123 -15.25 0.01 -14.08
N ASP A 124 -15.70 1.14 -14.64
CA ASP A 124 -14.83 2.29 -14.94
C ASP A 124 -14.98 3.40 -13.89
N ASP A 125 -14.19 4.47 -14.04
CA ASP A 125 -14.13 5.62 -13.13
C ASP A 125 -15.34 6.55 -13.19
N SER A 126 -16.29 6.29 -14.11
CA SER A 126 -17.58 6.99 -14.22
C SER A 126 -18.73 6.24 -13.54
N GLN A 127 -18.48 5.05 -12.99
CA GLN A 127 -19.50 4.21 -12.37
C GLN A 127 -19.51 4.40 -10.84
N PRO A 128 -20.52 5.09 -10.26
CA PRO A 128 -20.59 5.32 -8.82
C PRO A 128 -20.98 4.05 -8.06
N PHE A 129 -20.16 3.70 -7.07
CA PHE A 129 -20.43 2.68 -6.08
C PHE A 129 -21.05 3.38 -4.86
N GLU A 130 -22.05 2.78 -4.25
CA GLU A 130 -22.52 3.23 -2.94
C GLU A 130 -21.68 2.54 -1.86
N VAL A 131 -20.98 3.32 -1.03
CA VAL A 131 -20.14 2.80 0.05
C VAL A 131 -20.69 3.29 1.39
N ALA A 132 -21.54 2.47 2.01
CA ALA A 132 -22.14 2.77 3.29
C ALA A 132 -21.27 2.25 4.44
N VAL A 133 -20.97 3.12 5.40
CA VAL A 133 -20.14 2.84 6.57
C VAL A 133 -20.98 2.99 7.83
N SER A 134 -20.93 1.99 8.70
CA SER A 134 -21.62 1.97 10.00
C SER A 134 -20.76 1.35 11.09
N GLY A 135 -21.02 1.70 12.35
CA GLY A 135 -20.30 1.17 13.51
C GLY A 135 -20.08 2.24 14.58
N PRO A 136 -19.46 1.90 15.73
CA PRO A 136 -19.21 2.85 16.81
C PRO A 136 -17.99 3.76 16.54
N LEU A 137 -17.13 3.41 15.57
CA LEU A 137 -15.94 4.18 15.20
C LEU A 137 -16.25 5.41 14.33
N THR A 138 -17.46 5.49 13.77
CA THR A 138 -17.86 6.59 12.90
C THR A 138 -19.36 6.85 13.02
N HIS A 139 -19.80 8.07 12.72
CA HIS A 139 -21.21 8.27 12.42
C HIS A 139 -21.55 7.55 11.11
N ALA A 140 -22.75 6.99 11.01
CA ALA A 140 -23.22 6.37 9.78
C ALA A 140 -23.06 7.37 8.63
N HIS A 141 -22.31 6.97 7.61
CA HIS A 141 -21.95 7.83 6.49
C HIS A 141 -21.94 7.03 5.20
N THR A 142 -22.24 7.69 4.08
CA THR A 142 -22.25 7.04 2.76
C THR A 142 -21.36 7.84 1.84
N TYR A 143 -20.36 7.16 1.29
CA TYR A 143 -19.48 7.70 0.26
C TYR A 143 -19.99 7.28 -1.12
N GLU A 144 -19.70 8.12 -2.11
CA GLU A 144 -19.74 7.73 -3.52
C GLU A 144 -18.36 7.23 -3.90
N GLY A 145 -18.23 5.95 -4.20
CA GLY A 145 -16.96 5.31 -4.57
C GLY A 145 -16.78 5.17 -6.07
N CYS A 146 -15.54 5.12 -6.56
CA CYS A 146 -15.23 4.61 -7.90
C CYS A 146 -13.90 3.88 -7.91
N VAL A 147 -13.79 2.88 -8.79
CA VAL A 147 -12.51 2.28 -9.16
C VAL A 147 -11.94 3.01 -10.35
N PHE A 148 -10.63 3.12 -10.43
CA PHE A 148 -9.96 3.69 -11.59
C PHE A 148 -8.75 2.84 -12.00
N HIS A 149 -8.44 2.89 -13.29
CA HIS A 149 -7.22 2.32 -13.85
C HIS A 149 -6.76 3.20 -15.01
N THR A 150 -5.60 3.81 -14.87
CA THR A 150 -5.05 4.76 -15.84
C THR A 150 -4.09 4.06 -16.83
N GLY A 151 -3.87 4.69 -17.99
CA GLY A 151 -3.03 4.11 -19.05
C GLY A 151 -1.56 3.89 -18.68
N ASP A 152 -1.08 4.53 -17.61
CA ASP A 152 0.26 4.32 -17.03
C ASP A 152 0.32 3.16 -16.03
N GLY A 153 -0.76 2.39 -15.88
CA GLY A 153 -0.83 1.20 -15.04
C GLY A 153 -0.99 1.47 -13.54
N ARG A 154 -1.37 2.70 -13.15
CA ARG A 154 -1.89 2.97 -11.80
C ARG A 154 -3.35 2.55 -11.73
N ALA A 155 -3.73 1.98 -10.60
CA ALA A 155 -5.10 1.61 -10.29
C ALA A 155 -5.44 2.07 -8.88
N GLY A 156 -6.72 2.07 -8.53
CA GLY A 156 -7.09 2.39 -7.15
C GLY A 156 -8.58 2.57 -6.94
N LEU A 157 -8.89 3.08 -5.76
CA LEU A 157 -10.24 3.33 -5.27
C LEU A 157 -10.29 4.75 -4.69
N ALA A 158 -11.29 5.52 -5.10
CA ALA A 158 -11.60 6.83 -4.50
C ALA A 158 -12.98 6.78 -3.85
N LEU A 159 -13.11 7.42 -2.69
CA LEU A 159 -14.34 7.56 -1.91
C LEU A 159 -14.63 9.05 -1.70
N TYR A 160 -15.63 9.56 -2.38
CA TYR A 160 -16.06 10.95 -2.29
C TYR A 160 -17.10 11.13 -1.18
N PHE A 161 -16.99 12.22 -0.43
CA PHE A 161 -17.85 12.50 0.73
C PHE A 161 -19.26 12.98 0.34
N LYS A 162 -19.51 13.26 -0.93
CA LYS A 162 -20.79 13.81 -1.42
C LYS A 162 -21.32 12.98 -2.58
N PRO A 163 -22.63 12.63 -2.57
CA PRO A 163 -23.28 12.07 -3.75
C PRO A 163 -23.18 13.01 -4.95
N GLY A 164 -23.02 12.46 -6.16
CA GLY A 164 -22.86 13.20 -7.41
C GLY A 164 -21.48 13.84 -7.59
N ALA A 165 -20.52 13.53 -6.72
CA ALA A 165 -19.15 14.00 -6.81
C ALA A 165 -18.47 13.57 -8.12
N LEU A 166 -18.71 12.34 -8.57
CA LEU A 166 -18.18 11.83 -9.85
C LEU A 166 -18.72 12.63 -11.04
N GLN A 167 -20.01 12.96 -11.03
CA GLN A 167 -20.58 13.79 -12.10
C GLN A 167 -19.91 15.16 -12.14
N VAL A 168 -19.74 15.80 -10.97
CA VAL A 168 -19.03 17.08 -10.86
C VAL A 168 -17.58 16.97 -11.33
N LEU A 169 -16.89 15.88 -10.97
CA LEU A 169 -15.51 15.61 -11.38
C LEU A 169 -15.40 15.49 -12.92
N MET A 170 -16.29 14.72 -13.55
CA MET A 170 -16.34 14.56 -15.00
C MET A 170 -16.61 15.89 -15.72
N GLU A 171 -17.52 16.72 -15.18
CA GLU A 171 -17.79 18.06 -15.72
C GLU A 171 -16.58 18.99 -15.60
N MET A 172 -15.84 18.93 -14.49
CA MET A 172 -14.60 19.69 -14.29
C MET A 172 -13.50 19.25 -15.26
N GLN A 173 -13.32 17.93 -15.43
CA GLN A 173 -12.35 17.37 -16.38
C GLN A 173 -12.68 17.77 -17.82
N ALA A 174 -13.94 17.69 -18.24
CA ALA A 174 -14.39 18.14 -19.56
C ALA A 174 -14.10 19.64 -19.83
N ARG A 175 -13.98 20.45 -18.78
CA ARG A 175 -13.63 21.87 -18.83
C ARG A 175 -12.13 22.15 -18.64
N GLY A 176 -11.29 21.11 -18.51
CA GLY A 176 -9.85 21.25 -18.27
C GLY A 176 -9.50 21.79 -16.87
N GLN A 177 -10.38 21.60 -15.88
CA GLN A 177 -10.23 22.16 -14.52
C GLN A 177 -9.56 21.17 -13.55
N GLU A 178 -8.41 20.61 -13.92
CA GLU A 178 -7.72 19.56 -13.13
C GLU A 178 -7.38 20.00 -11.70
N GLN A 179 -6.99 21.27 -11.51
CA GLN A 179 -6.70 21.79 -10.17
C GLN A 179 -7.94 21.87 -9.28
N ALA A 180 -9.11 22.15 -9.85
CA ALA A 180 -10.37 22.19 -9.10
C ALA A 180 -10.86 20.79 -8.74
N ALA A 181 -10.60 19.80 -9.60
CA ALA A 181 -10.88 18.40 -9.31
C ALA A 181 -10.17 17.91 -8.03
N ASN A 182 -8.93 18.36 -7.80
CA ASN A 182 -8.16 18.05 -6.58
C ASN A 182 -8.72 18.70 -5.30
N GLN A 183 -9.66 19.65 -5.41
CA GLN A 183 -10.32 20.28 -4.27
C GLN A 183 -11.58 19.53 -3.84
N LEU A 184 -12.04 18.56 -4.64
CA LEU A 184 -13.20 17.76 -4.31
C LEU A 184 -12.86 16.86 -3.11
N PRO A 185 -13.59 16.95 -1.99
CA PRO A 185 -13.30 16.14 -0.82
C PRO A 185 -13.41 14.65 -1.15
N ALA A 186 -12.33 13.91 -0.94
CA ALA A 186 -12.28 12.47 -1.08
C ALA A 186 -11.18 11.87 -0.19
N VAL A 187 -11.32 10.59 0.09
CA VAL A 187 -10.20 9.74 0.52
C VAL A 187 -10.00 8.69 -0.54
N ALA A 188 -8.76 8.40 -0.90
CA ALA A 188 -8.44 7.48 -1.96
C ALA A 188 -7.21 6.66 -1.61
N VAL A 189 -7.02 5.57 -2.34
CA VAL A 189 -5.79 4.79 -2.36
C VAL A 189 -5.39 4.59 -3.81
N THR A 190 -4.20 5.03 -4.17
CA THR A 190 -3.58 4.73 -5.46
C THR A 190 -2.59 3.59 -5.30
N LEU A 191 -2.47 2.78 -6.34
CA LEU A 191 -1.48 1.71 -6.45
C LEU A 191 -0.37 2.20 -7.37
N ASP A 192 0.64 2.83 -6.76
CA ASP A 192 1.72 3.52 -7.44
C ASP A 192 2.81 2.55 -7.93
N THR A 193 3.47 2.90 -9.03
CA THR A 193 4.61 2.16 -9.58
C THR A 193 5.96 2.61 -9.01
N SER A 194 5.96 3.50 -8.01
CA SER A 194 7.19 4.08 -7.44
C SER A 194 7.07 4.30 -5.93
N PRO A 195 8.19 4.33 -5.19
CA PRO A 195 9.56 4.07 -5.65
C PRO A 195 9.83 2.58 -5.92
N ALA A 196 10.78 2.31 -6.82
CA ALA A 196 11.10 0.96 -7.30
C ALA A 196 11.42 -0.02 -6.15
N TYR A 197 12.22 0.38 -5.17
CA TYR A 197 12.59 -0.48 -4.04
C TYR A 197 11.39 -1.01 -3.25
N ALA A 198 10.31 -0.23 -3.15
CA ALA A 198 9.11 -0.64 -2.41
C ALA A 198 8.27 -1.59 -3.26
N VAL A 199 8.14 -1.30 -4.55
CA VAL A 199 7.44 -2.17 -5.50
C VAL A 199 8.12 -3.53 -5.63
N GLU A 200 9.44 -3.55 -5.77
CA GLU A 200 10.24 -4.79 -5.85
C GLU A 200 10.14 -5.61 -4.56
N ALA A 201 10.16 -4.95 -3.40
CA ALA A 201 10.00 -5.63 -2.11
C ALA A 201 8.61 -6.28 -1.98
N LEU A 202 7.56 -5.60 -2.42
CA LEU A 202 6.19 -6.13 -2.45
C LEU A 202 6.06 -7.30 -3.41
N GLU A 203 6.56 -7.17 -4.64
CA GLU A 203 6.53 -8.23 -5.65
C GLU A 203 7.27 -9.48 -5.17
N ALA A 204 8.47 -9.31 -4.61
CA ALA A 204 9.25 -10.42 -4.06
C ALA A 204 8.55 -11.12 -2.88
N ALA A 205 7.69 -10.42 -2.14
CA ALA A 205 6.87 -11.00 -1.08
C ALA A 205 5.58 -11.66 -1.59
N GLY A 206 5.37 -11.74 -2.92
CA GLY A 206 4.13 -12.25 -3.51
C GLY A 206 2.93 -11.36 -3.22
N ARG A 207 3.15 -10.06 -3.05
CA ARG A 207 2.11 -9.05 -2.83
C ARG A 207 1.87 -8.24 -4.09
N VAL A 208 0.90 -7.32 -4.03
CA VAL A 208 0.64 -6.38 -5.13
C VAL A 208 1.95 -5.72 -5.60
N PRO A 209 2.30 -5.79 -6.90
CA PRO A 209 3.51 -5.17 -7.44
C PRO A 209 3.31 -3.65 -7.64
N ARG A 210 2.72 -2.98 -6.65
CA ARG A 210 2.41 -1.55 -6.62
C ARG A 210 2.40 -1.08 -5.17
N LEU A 211 2.93 0.11 -4.92
CA LEU A 211 2.90 0.72 -3.61
C LEU A 211 1.49 1.27 -3.30
N PRO A 212 0.78 0.78 -2.27
CA PRO A 212 -0.43 1.44 -1.82
C PRO A 212 -0.13 2.81 -1.22
N MET A 213 -0.78 3.83 -1.79
CA MET A 213 -0.61 5.23 -1.44
C MET A 213 -1.97 5.82 -1.06
N PRO A 214 -2.36 5.72 0.23
CA PRO A 214 -3.56 6.37 0.71
C PRO A 214 -3.36 7.89 0.77
N LEU A 215 -4.38 8.63 0.33
CA LEU A 215 -4.35 10.09 0.25
C LEU A 215 -5.74 10.66 0.54
N LYS A 216 -5.77 11.91 0.98
CA LYS A 216 -6.99 12.70 1.18
C LYS A 216 -6.92 13.94 0.30
N THR A 217 -8.01 14.27 -0.37
CA THR A 217 -8.17 15.50 -1.14
C THR A 217 -9.25 16.38 -0.52
N GLY A 218 -9.19 17.68 -0.79
CA GLY A 218 -10.17 18.64 -0.30
C GLY A 218 -9.73 20.09 -0.53
N PRO A 219 -10.46 21.07 0.03
CA PRO A 219 -10.15 22.49 -0.10
C PRO A 219 -8.75 22.87 0.39
N ASP A 220 -8.24 22.13 1.37
CA ASP A 220 -6.90 22.32 1.94
C ASP A 220 -5.78 21.66 1.11
N GLY A 221 -6.12 21.03 -0.03
CA GLY A 221 -5.20 20.34 -0.91
C GLY A 221 -5.09 18.84 -0.63
N ILE A 222 -3.93 18.26 -0.98
CA ILE A 222 -3.63 16.84 -0.79
C ILE A 222 -3.05 16.65 0.62
N GLY A 223 -3.61 15.74 1.39
CA GLY A 223 -3.19 15.41 2.73
C GLY A 223 -3.25 13.91 3.03
N VAL A 224 -3.12 13.58 4.32
CA VAL A 224 -3.09 12.20 4.83
C VAL A 224 -4.47 11.85 5.38
N PRO A 225 -5.04 10.66 5.06
CA PRO A 225 -6.27 10.19 5.70
C PRO A 225 -6.09 10.04 7.22
N GLY A 226 -7.11 10.39 7.98
CA GLY A 226 -7.15 10.11 9.41
C GLY A 226 -7.24 8.60 9.70
N PRO A 227 -7.02 8.16 10.96
CA PRO A 227 -7.02 6.74 11.31
C PRO A 227 -8.29 5.98 10.93
N VAL A 228 -9.47 6.58 11.12
CA VAL A 228 -10.76 5.99 10.73
C VAL A 228 -10.90 5.92 9.22
N GLU A 229 -10.54 7.00 8.51
CA GLU A 229 -10.59 7.06 7.04
C GLU A 229 -9.68 5.99 6.41
N ALA A 230 -8.50 5.75 6.98
CA ALA A 230 -7.59 4.68 6.56
C ALA A 230 -8.24 3.29 6.70
N LEU A 231 -8.94 3.03 7.80
CA LEU A 231 -9.65 1.76 8.00
C LEU A 231 -10.85 1.62 7.04
N VAL A 232 -11.54 2.72 6.73
CA VAL A 232 -12.61 2.72 5.71
C VAL A 232 -12.04 2.35 4.35
N LEU A 233 -10.91 2.94 3.95
CA LEU A 233 -10.23 2.61 2.69
C LEU A 233 -9.84 1.13 2.62
N VAL A 234 -9.24 0.58 3.68
CA VAL A 234 -8.89 -0.85 3.77
C VAL A 234 -10.13 -1.73 3.62
N ALA A 235 -11.19 -1.45 4.37
CA ALA A 235 -12.41 -2.24 4.33
C ALA A 235 -13.13 -2.12 2.98
N ALA A 236 -13.12 -0.95 2.36
CA ALA A 236 -13.69 -0.71 1.04
C ALA A 236 -12.89 -1.41 -0.06
N LEU A 237 -11.56 -1.39 -0.03
CA LEU A 237 -10.70 -2.16 -0.94
C LEU A 237 -11.06 -3.66 -0.90
N ARG A 238 -11.14 -4.24 0.30
CA ARG A 238 -11.53 -5.65 0.50
C ARG A 238 -12.96 -5.96 0.08
N ALA A 239 -13.88 -5.02 0.27
CA ALA A 239 -15.26 -5.18 -0.19
C ALA A 239 -15.30 -5.19 -1.72
N VAL A 240 -14.63 -4.23 -2.36
CA VAL A 240 -14.57 -4.09 -3.82
C VAL A 240 -13.86 -5.27 -4.47
N ALA A 241 -12.81 -5.80 -3.85
CA ALA A 241 -12.11 -7.00 -4.32
C ALA A 241 -13.00 -8.26 -4.40
N ARG A 242 -14.10 -8.29 -3.64
CA ARG A 242 -15.03 -9.42 -3.61
C ARG A 242 -16.28 -9.20 -4.46
N LEU A 243 -16.41 -8.04 -5.10
CA LEU A 243 -17.50 -7.79 -6.05
C LEU A 243 -17.26 -8.58 -7.34
N SER A 244 -18.34 -9.00 -7.97
CA SER A 244 -18.33 -9.55 -9.32
C SER A 244 -19.53 -9.03 -10.11
N PRO A 245 -19.59 -9.24 -11.44
CA PRO A 245 -20.78 -8.93 -12.22
C PRO A 245 -22.08 -9.55 -11.67
N GLU A 246 -21.98 -10.73 -11.06
CA GLU A 246 -23.07 -11.48 -10.43
C GLU A 246 -23.29 -11.09 -8.95
N GLN A 247 -22.24 -10.66 -8.25
CA GLN A 247 -22.28 -10.24 -6.85
C GLN A 247 -21.96 -8.74 -6.73
N GLN A 248 -22.99 -7.90 -6.84
CA GLN A 248 -22.85 -6.43 -6.85
C GLN A 248 -22.94 -5.79 -5.46
N GLU A 249 -23.15 -6.58 -4.40
CA GLU A 249 -23.21 -6.08 -3.03
C GLU A 249 -22.35 -6.94 -2.11
N VAL A 250 -21.44 -6.31 -1.37
CA VAL A 250 -20.54 -7.00 -0.42
C VAL A 250 -20.49 -6.24 0.89
N LEU A 251 -20.51 -6.99 1.99
CA LEU A 251 -20.24 -6.48 3.33
C LEU A 251 -18.80 -6.84 3.73
N SER A 252 -18.06 -5.84 4.21
CA SER A 252 -16.72 -5.99 4.77
C SER A 252 -16.71 -5.47 6.20
N THR A 253 -16.02 -6.16 7.08
CA THR A 253 -15.90 -5.80 8.49
C THR A 253 -14.44 -5.56 8.80
N VAL A 254 -14.13 -4.46 9.49
CA VAL A 254 -12.79 -4.18 10.00
C VAL A 254 -12.88 -3.91 11.50
N VAL A 255 -11.94 -4.47 12.24
CA VAL A 255 -11.84 -4.29 13.69
C VAL A 255 -10.63 -3.39 13.95
N ALA A 256 -10.82 -2.38 14.79
CA ALA A 256 -9.74 -1.59 15.36
C ALA A 256 -9.90 -1.61 16.88
N ASP A 257 -8.90 -2.16 17.56
CA ASP A 257 -8.96 -2.46 18.99
C ASP A 257 -10.22 -3.30 19.34
N ASP A 258 -11.13 -2.77 20.16
CA ASP A 258 -12.35 -3.44 20.59
C ASP A 258 -13.60 -3.04 19.78
N ALA A 259 -13.42 -2.22 18.73
CA ALA A 259 -14.52 -1.63 17.99
C ALA A 259 -14.57 -2.12 16.53
N GLN A 260 -15.76 -2.52 16.09
CA GLN A 260 -16.00 -3.05 14.74
C GLN A 260 -16.69 -2.02 13.85
N MET A 261 -16.14 -1.78 12.67
CA MET A 261 -16.76 -1.01 11.60
C MET A 261 -17.18 -1.93 10.46
N GLU A 262 -18.36 -1.66 9.91
CA GLU A 262 -18.90 -2.33 8.74
C GLU A 262 -18.89 -1.38 7.54
N VAL A 263 -18.38 -1.87 6.43
CA VAL A 263 -18.38 -1.18 5.13
C VAL A 263 -19.13 -2.06 4.14
N ARG A 264 -20.31 -1.59 3.75
CA ARG A 264 -21.13 -2.19 2.70
C ARG A 264 -20.86 -1.45 1.39
N VAL A 265 -20.46 -2.19 0.37
CA VAL A 265 -20.27 -1.66 -0.97
C VAL A 265 -21.31 -2.25 -1.90
N ARG A 266 -22.02 -1.37 -2.62
CA ARG A 266 -22.95 -1.72 -3.69
C ARG A 266 -22.48 -1.11 -5.00
N ALA A 267 -22.08 -1.95 -5.94
CA ALA A 267 -21.69 -1.55 -7.28
C ALA A 267 -22.90 -1.46 -8.22
N PRO A 268 -22.83 -0.61 -9.26
CA PRO A 268 -23.82 -0.58 -10.32
C PRO A 268 -23.64 -1.78 -11.26
N VAL A 269 -24.57 -1.96 -12.19
CA VAL A 269 -24.40 -2.95 -13.27
C VAL A 269 -23.10 -2.64 -14.05
N PRO A 270 -22.20 -3.62 -14.24
CA PRO A 270 -20.94 -3.43 -14.96
C PRO A 270 -21.16 -2.88 -16.38
N ARG A 271 -20.33 -1.93 -16.82
CA ARG A 271 -20.31 -1.44 -18.21
C ARG A 271 -19.14 -1.99 -19.02
N VAL A 272 -18.07 -2.44 -18.36
CA VAL A 272 -16.87 -2.89 -19.08
C VAL A 272 -17.06 -4.32 -19.59
N ARG A 273 -17.28 -4.43 -20.91
CA ARG A 273 -16.98 -5.62 -21.71
C ARG A 273 -15.92 -5.22 -22.72
N HIS A 274 -14.87 -6.03 -22.82
CA HIS A 274 -13.69 -5.87 -23.67
C HIS A 274 -13.98 -5.30 -25.07
#